data_AF-A0A2T7X2A3-F1
#
_entry.id   AF-A0A2T7X2A3-F1
#
_cell.length_a   1.000
_cell.length_b   1.000
_cell.length_c   1.000
_cell.angle_alpha   90.00
_cell.angle_beta   90.00
_cell.angle_gamma   90.00
#
_symmetry.space_group_name_H-M   'P 1'
#
loop_
_entity.id
_entity.type
_entity.pdbx_description
1 polymer ?
#
loop_
_entity_poly.entity_id
_entity_poly.type
_entity_poly.pdbx_seq_one_letter_code
_entity_poly.pdbx_strand_id
1 'polypeptide(L)'
;MTLEKFHHTVGKQKITLPKFDQVFTTFGEVREFRRLDSGEQMFALIEKAADAANLKKIDALTVPEVKDLLVAWQRDAGVTVGESSASATS
;
A
#
# COMPACT_ATOMS: atom_id res chain seq x y z
N MET A 1 5.14 1.40 -20.86
CA MET A 1 3.85 0.81 -20.44
C MET A 1 3.12 1.85 -19.63
N THR A 2 1.82 2.03 -19.82
CA THR A 2 1.02 2.96 -19.00
C THR A 2 0.75 2.28 -17.66
N LEU A 3 1.18 2.87 -16.55
CA LEU A 3 0.89 2.36 -15.21
C LEU A 3 -0.61 2.45 -14.95
N GLU A 4 -1.21 1.34 -14.51
CA GLU A 4 -2.60 1.33 -14.09
C GLU A 4 -2.73 2.02 -12.73
N LYS A 5 -3.86 2.69 -12.50
CA LYS A 5 -4.09 3.49 -11.30
C LYS A 5 -5.14 2.84 -10.41
N PHE A 6 -4.81 2.76 -9.13
CA PHE A 6 -5.73 2.49 -8.04
C PHE A 6 -6.43 3.79 -7.64
N HIS A 7 -7.75 3.75 -7.52
CA HIS A 7 -8.58 4.88 -7.11
C HIS A 7 -9.43 4.48 -5.92
N HIS A 8 -9.27 5.16 -4.78
CA HIS A 8 -10.02 4.85 -3.58
C HIS A 8 -10.42 6.11 -2.82
N THR A 9 -11.62 6.08 -2.25
CA THR A 9 -12.11 7.15 -1.39
C THR A 9 -12.10 6.65 0.04
N VAL A 10 -11.34 7.31 0.89
CA VAL A 10 -11.26 7.04 2.33
C VAL A 10 -11.58 8.32 3.10
N GLY A 11 -12.54 8.24 4.00
CA GLY A 11 -13.14 9.41 4.64
C GLY A 11 -13.69 10.40 3.60
N LYS A 12 -13.10 11.60 3.55
CA LYS A 12 -13.43 12.66 2.55
C LYS A 12 -12.39 12.78 1.43
N GLN A 13 -11.33 11.98 1.47
CA GLN A 13 -10.20 12.10 0.55
C GLN A 13 -10.32 11.11 -0.61
N LYS A 14 -10.16 11.61 -1.84
CA LYS A 14 -9.99 10.79 -3.04
C LYS A 14 -8.50 10.58 -3.29
N ILE A 15 -8.01 9.37 -3.07
CA ILE A 15 -6.62 8.95 -3.23
C ILE A 15 -6.46 8.29 -4.61
N THR A 16 -5.36 8.58 -5.28
CA THR A 16 -4.97 7.91 -6.52
C THR A 16 -3.50 7.50 -6.44
N LEU A 17 -3.24 6.20 -6.57
CA LEU A 17 -1.90 5.60 -6.50
C LEU A 17 -1.70 4.71 -7.75
N PRO A 18 -0.46 4.31 -8.07
CA PRO A 18 -0.21 3.15 -8.93
C PRO A 18 -0.88 1.90 -8.36
N LYS A 19 -1.13 0.87 -9.16
CA LYS A 19 -1.49 -0.45 -8.59
C LYS A 19 -0.38 -0.98 -7.68
N PHE A 20 -0.76 -1.74 -6.65
CA PHE A 20 0.17 -2.19 -5.61
C PHE A 20 1.33 -3.03 -6.18
N ASP A 21 1.04 -3.92 -7.13
CA ASP A 21 2.03 -4.75 -7.84
C ASP A 21 2.92 -3.97 -8.82
N GLN A 22 2.62 -2.68 -9.05
CA GLN A 22 3.37 -1.79 -9.93
C GLN A 22 4.22 -0.76 -9.18
N VAL A 23 4.17 -0.75 -7.84
CA VAL A 23 4.98 0.15 -7.01
C VAL A 23 6.46 -0.18 -7.13
N PHE A 24 6.80 -1.47 -7.13
CA PHE A 24 8.15 -1.95 -7.37
C PHE A 24 8.29 -2.37 -8.82
N THR A 25 9.26 -1.77 -9.51
CA THR A 25 9.52 -2.05 -10.93
C THR A 25 10.60 -3.12 -11.10
N THR A 26 11.39 -3.39 -10.06
CA THR A 26 12.43 -4.42 -10.07
C THR A 26 12.41 -5.26 -8.79
N PHE A 27 12.84 -6.52 -8.90
CA PHE A 27 13.02 -7.40 -7.73
C PHE A 27 14.10 -6.89 -6.76
N GLY A 28 15.06 -6.11 -7.26
CA GLY A 28 16.05 -5.43 -6.42
C GLY A 28 15.40 -4.50 -5.40
N GLU A 29 14.41 -3.69 -5.83
CA GLU A 29 13.67 -2.80 -4.93
C GLU A 29 12.89 -3.58 -3.88
N VAL A 30 12.25 -4.70 -4.25
CA VAL A 30 11.54 -5.58 -3.30
C VAL A 30 12.49 -6.13 -2.24
N ARG A 31 13.70 -6.55 -2.64
CA ARG A 31 14.72 -7.06 -1.73
C ARG A 31 15.22 -5.98 -0.76
N GLU A 32 15.46 -4.77 -1.23
CA GLU A 32 15.85 -3.65 -0.37
C GLU A 32 14.73 -3.29 0.61
N PHE A 33 13.49 -3.24 0.12
CA PHE A 33 12.32 -2.95 0.93
C PHE A 33 12.13 -3.97 2.07
N ARG A 34 12.33 -5.28 1.81
CA ARG A 34 12.28 -6.35 2.83
C ARG A 34 13.26 -6.13 4.00
N ARG A 35 14.35 -5.40 3.80
CA ARG A 35 15.36 -5.14 4.84
C ARG A 35 14.95 -4.06 5.84
N LEU A 36 13.97 -3.23 5.48
CA LEU A 36 13.41 -2.23 6.37
C LEU A 36 12.62 -2.91 7.48
N ASP A 37 12.54 -2.28 8.65
CA ASP A 37 11.62 -2.71 9.71
C ASP A 37 10.16 -2.60 9.24
N SER A 38 9.25 -3.40 9.80
CA SER A 38 7.84 -3.40 9.40
C SER A 38 7.18 -2.02 9.48
N GLY A 39 7.57 -1.18 10.44
CA GLY A 39 7.08 0.20 10.52
C GLY A 39 7.56 1.04 9.33
N GLU A 40 8.85 0.99 9.05
CA GLU A 40 9.51 1.73 7.96
C GLU A 40 9.04 1.27 6.57
N GLN A 41 8.75 -0.03 6.41
CA GLN A 41 8.18 -0.59 5.19
C GLN A 41 6.87 0.12 4.80
N MET A 42 5.96 0.31 5.75
CA MET A 42 4.68 0.96 5.47
C MET A 42 4.86 2.38 4.93
N PHE A 43 5.73 3.18 5.58
CA PHE A 43 5.98 4.56 5.16
C PHE A 43 6.70 4.62 3.81
N ALA A 44 7.76 3.84 3.63
CA ALA A 44 8.52 3.80 2.39
C ALA A 44 7.65 3.39 1.19
N LEU A 45 6.67 2.50 1.40
CA LEU A 45 5.74 2.09 0.35
C LEU A 45 4.82 3.24 -0.08
N ILE A 46 4.23 3.93 0.88
CA ILE A 46 3.33 5.07 0.65
C ILE A 46 4.09 6.20 -0.04
N GLU A 47 5.28 6.54 0.47
CA GLU A 47 6.12 7.61 -0.08
C GLU A 47 6.59 7.31 -1.50
N LYS A 48 6.88 6.05 -1.80
CA LYS A 48 7.27 5.63 -3.16
C LYS A 48 6.10 5.73 -4.15
N ALA A 49 4.88 5.47 -3.70
CA ALA A 49 3.71 5.37 -4.57
C ALA A 49 2.94 6.69 -4.73
N ALA A 50 2.94 7.54 -3.71
CA ALA A 50 2.16 8.77 -3.70
C ALA A 50 2.98 9.95 -4.28
N ASP A 51 2.33 10.75 -5.12
CA ASP A 51 2.83 12.09 -5.41
C ASP A 51 2.56 13.04 -4.22
N ALA A 52 3.18 14.22 -4.22
CA ALA A 52 3.04 15.20 -3.14
C ALA A 52 1.59 15.61 -2.83
N ALA A 53 0.68 15.51 -3.82
CA ALA A 53 -0.73 15.83 -3.62
C ALA A 53 -1.47 14.71 -2.89
N ASN A 54 -1.21 13.44 -3.23
CA ASN A 54 -1.78 12.30 -2.54
C ASN A 54 -1.15 12.10 -1.16
N LEU A 55 0.15 12.33 -1.00
CA LEU A 55 0.83 12.27 0.30
C LEU A 55 0.17 13.20 1.32
N LYS A 56 -0.09 14.46 0.94
CA LYS A 56 -0.83 15.41 1.79
C LYS A 56 -2.23 14.95 2.18
N LYS A 57 -2.91 14.19 1.31
CA LYS A 57 -4.23 13.63 1.63
C LYS A 57 -4.10 12.47 2.62
N ILE A 58 -3.06 11.63 2.46
CA ILE A 58 -2.76 10.50 3.34
C ILE A 58 -2.34 11.01 4.72
N ASP A 59 -1.54 12.08 4.80
CA ASP A 59 -1.13 12.72 6.06
C ASP A 59 -2.31 13.25 6.88
N ALA A 60 -3.43 13.56 6.21
CA ALA A 60 -4.66 14.03 6.84
C ALA A 60 -5.59 12.88 7.29
N LEU A 61 -5.25 11.62 6.98
CA LEU A 61 -6.01 10.45 7.39
C LEU A 61 -5.66 10.05 8.83
N THR A 62 -6.63 9.46 9.51
CA THR A 62 -6.39 8.75 10.76
C THR A 62 -5.66 7.43 10.51
N VAL A 63 -4.98 6.89 11.52
CA VAL A 63 -4.30 5.59 11.42
C VAL A 63 -5.22 4.45 10.93
N PRO A 64 -6.49 4.32 11.40
CA PRO A 64 -7.43 3.34 10.86
C PRO A 64 -7.71 3.53 9.35
N GLU A 65 -7.90 4.77 8.91
CA GLU A 65 -8.15 5.09 7.49
C GLU A 65 -6.94 4.75 6.60
N VAL A 66 -5.71 4.96 7.09
CA VAL A 66 -4.50 4.53 6.37
C VAL A 66 -4.46 3.00 6.24
N LYS A 67 -4.85 2.26 7.29
CA LYS A 67 -4.93 0.79 7.21
C LYS A 67 -5.97 0.34 6.20
N ASP A 68 -7.15 0.95 6.19
CA ASP A 68 -8.21 0.66 5.22
C ASP A 68 -7.74 0.92 3.78
N LEU A 69 -7.01 2.02 3.56
CA LEU A 69 -6.40 2.34 2.27
C LEU A 69 -5.42 1.25 1.82
N LEU A 70 -4.52 0.81 2.71
CA LEU A 70 -3.52 -0.23 2.39
C LEU A 70 -4.18 -1.57 2.04
N VAL A 71 -5.19 -1.98 2.79
CA VAL A 71 -5.95 -3.22 2.55
C VAL A 71 -6.70 -3.14 1.21
N ALA A 72 -7.38 -2.03 0.94
CA ALA A 72 -8.08 -1.83 -0.33
C ALA A 72 -7.11 -1.85 -1.53
N TRP A 73 -5.93 -1.25 -1.35
CA TRP A 73 -4.90 -1.16 -2.39
C TRP A 73 -4.29 -2.52 -2.74
N GLN A 74 -4.00 -3.35 -1.74
CA GLN A 74 -3.53 -4.72 -1.95
C GLN A 74 -4.61 -5.61 -2.60
N ARG A 75 -5.85 -5.50 -2.12
CA ARG A 75 -6.99 -6.26 -2.68
C ARG A 75 -7.24 -5.93 -4.15
N ASP A 76 -7.12 -4.65 -4.55
CA ASP A 76 -7.28 -4.22 -5.94
C ASP A 76 -6.26 -4.86 -6.89
N ALA A 77 -5.03 -5.09 -6.41
CA ALA A 77 -3.98 -5.78 -7.16
C ALA A 77 -4.08 -7.32 -7.09
N GLY A 78 -5.13 -7.87 -6.47
CA GLY A 78 -5.25 -9.32 -6.26
C GLY A 78 -4.22 -9.89 -5.29
N VAL A 79 -3.50 -9.04 -4.55
CA VAL A 79 -2.56 -9.45 -3.50
C VAL A 79 -3.36 -9.68 -2.22
N THR A 80 -3.65 -10.94 -1.93
CA THR A 80 -4.10 -11.35 -0.60
C THR A 80 -2.89 -11.36 0.33
N VAL A 81 -2.81 -10.39 1.24
CA VAL A 81 -1.95 -10.55 2.41
C VAL A 81 -2.42 -11.80 3.11
N GLY A 82 -1.52 -12.78 3.25
CA GLY A 82 -1.84 -14.05 3.86
C GLY A 82 -2.58 -13.83 5.16
N GLU A 83 -3.86 -14.17 5.16
CA GLU A 83 -4.40 -14.90 6.29
C GLU A 83 -3.39 -16.02 6.50
N SER A 84 -2.54 -15.86 7.51
CA SER A 84 -1.87 -17.00 8.07
C SER A 84 -3.00 -17.92 8.53
N SER A 85 -3.37 -18.90 7.70
CA SER A 85 -4.14 -20.08 8.10
C SER A 85 -3.29 -20.96 9.04
N ALA A 86 -2.51 -20.32 9.91
CA ALA A 86 -1.69 -20.90 10.95
C ALA A 86 -2.30 -20.49 12.29
N SER A 87 -3.45 -21.10 12.61
CA SER A 87 -3.70 -21.79 13.89
C SER A 87 -5.21 -21.88 14.18
N ALA A 88 -5.79 -23.07 13.98
CA ALA A 88 -6.78 -23.70 14.87
C ALA A 88 -7.03 -25.16 14.43
N THR A 89 -5.99 -26.00 14.52
CA THR A 89 -6.19 -27.43 14.75
C THR A 89 -5.33 -27.83 15.94
N SER A 90 -5.91 -27.73 17.13
CA SER A 90 -5.62 -28.55 18.31
C SER A 90 -6.84 -28.49 19.22
#